data_AF-A0A0F9VWQ0-F1
#
_entry.id   AF-A0A0F9VWQ0-F1
#
_cell.length_a   1.000
_cell.length_b   1.000
_cell.length_c   1.000
_cell.angle_alpha   90.00
_cell.angle_beta   90.00
_cell.angle_gamma   90.00
#
_symmetry.space_group_name_H-M   'P 1'
#
loop_
_entity.id
_entity.type
_entity.pdbx_description
1 polymer ?
#
loop_
_entity_poly.entity_id
_entity_poly.type
_entity_poly.pdbx_seq_one_letter_code
_entity_poly.pdbx_strand_id
1 'polypeptide(L)'
;MTTTTTKTTFPAVSEEMKAAAARYPGCLAAMMELQKATAFKGWYTVSNEAEQSAYFADKLELKTKEDYIEMRDALKAWLRLMETTQRSLKEMTSRPGDQSGPQMHKHFGAGLVTQLIEIRRAGKIWSSNQAKTKVEVAA
;
A
#
# COMPACT_ATOMS: atom_id res chain seq x y z
N MET A 1 -9.36 -13.58 -28.13
CA MET A 1 -8.25 -13.98 -27.25
C MET A 1 -8.55 -13.42 -25.87
N THR A 2 -8.91 -14.26 -24.91
CA THR A 2 -9.13 -13.86 -23.51
C THR A 2 -7.76 -13.70 -22.87
N THR A 3 -7.28 -12.46 -22.74
CA THR A 3 -6.09 -12.15 -21.97
C THR A 3 -6.41 -12.47 -20.51
N THR A 4 -5.83 -13.55 -19.97
CA THR A 4 -5.89 -13.87 -18.55
C THR A 4 -5.02 -12.86 -17.81
N THR A 5 -5.58 -11.69 -17.49
CA THR A 5 -4.94 -10.76 -16.56
C THR A 5 -4.84 -11.48 -15.22
N THR A 6 -3.63 -11.49 -14.62
CA THR A 6 -3.44 -12.07 -13.30
C THR A 6 -3.79 -11.02 -12.26
N LYS A 7 -4.74 -11.32 -11.37
CA LYS A 7 -5.12 -10.47 -10.23
C LYS A 7 -3.87 -9.95 -9.53
N THR A 8 -3.67 -8.63 -9.54
CA THR A 8 -2.54 -8.01 -8.87
C THR A 8 -2.92 -7.73 -7.42
N THR A 9 -2.13 -8.22 -6.46
CA THR A 9 -2.40 -8.03 -5.03
C THR A 9 -1.25 -7.33 -4.33
N PHE A 10 -1.55 -6.70 -3.20
CA PHE A 10 -0.49 -6.29 -2.28
C PHE A 10 0.15 -7.55 -1.69
N PRO A 11 1.49 -7.64 -1.67
CA PRO A 11 2.17 -8.76 -1.03
C PRO A 11 1.80 -8.85 0.45
N ALA A 12 1.73 -10.07 0.98
CA ALA A 12 1.51 -10.25 2.41
C ALA A 12 2.71 -9.73 3.21
N VAL A 13 2.45 -9.06 4.33
CA VAL A 13 3.50 -8.67 5.28
C VAL A 13 3.84 -9.89 6.13
N SER A 14 5.05 -10.43 5.96
CA SER A 14 5.51 -11.58 6.73
C SER A 14 5.95 -11.22 8.15
N GLU A 15 6.08 -12.21 9.04
CA GLU A 15 6.59 -11.98 10.39
C GLU A 15 8.07 -11.57 10.38
N GLU A 16 8.85 -12.09 9.44
CA GLU A 16 10.26 -11.71 9.25
C GLU A 16 10.38 -10.23 8.90
N MET A 17 9.48 -9.72 8.03
CA MET A 17 9.43 -8.30 7.71
C MET A 17 9.11 -7.45 8.93
N LYS A 18 8.15 -7.87 9.76
CA LYS A 18 7.80 -7.17 11.00
C LYS A 18 8.97 -7.13 11.98
N ALA A 19 9.66 -8.26 12.15
CA ALA A 19 10.84 -8.36 13.01
C ALA A 19 11.98 -7.45 12.50
N ALA A 20 12.21 -7.42 11.19
CA ALA A 20 13.23 -6.58 10.57
C ALA A 20 12.89 -5.08 10.63
N ALA A 21 11.60 -4.71 10.53
CA ALA A 21 11.16 -3.31 10.51
C ALA A 21 11.53 -2.51 11.77
N ALA A 22 11.70 -3.19 12.90
CA ALA A 22 12.06 -2.56 14.18
C ALA A 22 13.54 -2.19 14.30
N ARG A 23 14.41 -2.56 13.34
CA ARG A 23 15.86 -2.41 13.46
C ARG A 23 16.50 -1.91 12.17
N TYR A 24 17.41 -0.94 12.28
CA TYR A 24 18.23 -0.50 11.15
C TYR A 24 19.47 -1.41 10.98
N PRO A 25 19.90 -1.74 9.74
CA PRO A 25 19.33 -1.35 8.45
C PRO A 25 18.18 -2.26 7.94
N GLY A 26 17.80 -3.30 8.69
CA GLY A 26 16.79 -4.28 8.27
C GLY A 26 15.44 -3.65 7.86
N CYS A 27 15.06 -2.53 8.49
CA CYS A 27 13.83 -1.81 8.17
C CYS A 27 13.79 -1.25 6.73
N LEU A 28 14.94 -1.10 6.07
CA LEU A 28 15.02 -0.67 4.67
C LEU A 28 14.42 -1.71 3.70
N ALA A 29 14.54 -3.01 4.02
CA ALA A 29 14.05 -4.07 3.17
C ALA A 29 12.53 -3.97 2.96
N ALA A 30 11.78 -3.63 4.00
CA ALA A 30 10.32 -3.47 3.91
C ALA A 30 9.93 -2.37 2.90
N MET A 31 10.64 -1.24 2.87
CA MET A 31 10.36 -0.16 1.90
C MET A 31 10.67 -0.61 0.47
N MET A 32 11.77 -1.32 0.26
CA MET A 32 12.16 -1.83 -1.06
C MET A 32 11.16 -2.88 -1.56
N GLU A 33 10.70 -3.77 -0.70
CA GLU A 33 9.68 -4.76 -1.06
C GLU A 33 8.35 -4.10 -1.43
N LEU A 34 7.91 -3.09 -0.68
CA LEU A 34 6.71 -2.33 -1.04
C LEU A 34 6.87 -1.63 -2.40
N GLN A 35 8.03 -1.00 -2.64
CA GLN A 35 8.29 -0.30 -3.88
C GLN A 35 8.26 -1.25 -5.08
N LYS A 36 8.66 -2.51 -4.92
CA LYS A 36 8.62 -3.52 -5.99
C LYS A 36 7.21 -3.99 -6.30
N ALA A 37 6.27 -3.90 -5.36
CA ALA A 37 4.92 -4.44 -5.50
C ALA A 37 4.17 -3.79 -6.68
N THR A 38 3.71 -4.63 -7.62
CA THR A 38 2.96 -4.18 -8.81
C THR A 38 1.68 -3.45 -8.44
N ALA A 39 0.98 -3.89 -7.38
CA ALA A 39 -0.20 -3.19 -6.85
C ALA A 39 0.15 -1.75 -6.46
N PHE A 40 1.21 -1.58 -5.67
CA PHE A 40 1.65 -0.26 -5.21
C PHE A 40 2.09 0.64 -6.37
N LYS A 41 2.96 0.15 -7.26
CA LYS A 41 3.40 0.89 -8.45
C LYS A 41 2.23 1.26 -9.35
N GLY A 42 1.21 0.40 -9.41
CA GLY A 42 0.07 0.58 -10.28
C GLY A 42 -0.75 1.83 -10.00
N TRP A 43 -0.61 2.41 -8.81
CA TRP A 43 -1.25 3.65 -8.40
C TRP A 43 -0.59 4.91 -8.96
N TYR A 44 0.70 4.87 -9.35
CA TYR A 44 1.42 6.08 -9.78
C TYR A 44 0.81 6.78 -10.99
N THR A 45 0.07 6.05 -11.82
CA THR A 45 -0.57 6.58 -13.02
C THR A 45 -2.03 6.99 -12.78
N VAL A 46 -2.51 6.93 -11.54
CA VAL A 46 -3.91 7.22 -11.18
C VAL A 46 -4.04 8.69 -10.78
N SER A 47 -4.81 9.44 -11.55
CA SER A 47 -4.96 10.90 -11.43
C SER A 47 -6.39 11.37 -11.18
N ASN A 48 -7.39 10.55 -11.50
CA ASN A 48 -8.81 10.91 -11.43
C ASN A 48 -9.71 9.73 -11.02
N GLU A 49 -10.99 9.98 -10.77
CA GLU A 49 -11.94 8.97 -10.26
C GLU A 49 -12.19 7.79 -11.23
N ALA A 50 -12.15 8.04 -12.55
CA ALA A 50 -12.32 6.98 -13.54
C ALA A 50 -11.14 6.02 -13.51
N GLU A 51 -9.91 6.55 -13.45
CA GLU A 51 -8.68 5.76 -13.30
C GLU A 51 -8.61 5.04 -11.95
N GLN A 52 -9.11 5.66 -10.87
CA GLN A 52 -9.24 4.98 -9.57
C GLN A 52 -10.17 3.77 -9.70
N SER A 53 -11.30 3.94 -10.38
CA SER A 53 -12.27 2.87 -10.58
C SER A 53 -11.69 1.72 -11.41
N ALA A 54 -10.99 2.03 -12.51
CA ALA A 54 -10.28 1.02 -13.32
C ALA A 54 -9.14 0.34 -12.54
N TYR A 55 -8.42 1.09 -11.70
CA TYR A 55 -7.39 0.52 -10.83
C TYR A 55 -7.96 -0.53 -9.88
N PHE A 56 -9.06 -0.24 -9.18
CA PHE A 56 -9.66 -1.20 -8.25
C PHE A 56 -10.38 -2.35 -8.97
N ALA A 57 -11.13 -2.06 -10.04
CA ALA A 57 -11.95 -3.05 -10.74
C ALA A 57 -11.14 -3.95 -11.68
N ASP A 58 -10.21 -3.38 -12.44
CA ASP A 58 -9.52 -4.10 -13.52
C ASP A 58 -8.12 -4.52 -13.12
N LYS A 59 -7.35 -3.63 -12.47
CA LYS A 59 -5.95 -3.92 -12.12
C LYS A 59 -5.83 -4.80 -10.88
N LEU A 60 -6.57 -4.46 -9.83
CA LEU A 60 -6.64 -5.27 -8.61
C LEU A 60 -7.71 -6.37 -8.67
N GLU A 61 -8.53 -6.37 -9.73
CA GLU A 61 -9.62 -7.33 -9.95
C GLU A 61 -10.54 -7.52 -8.74
N LEU A 62 -10.90 -6.42 -8.05
CA LEU A 62 -11.79 -6.48 -6.90
C LEU A 62 -13.24 -6.63 -7.36
N LYS A 63 -13.78 -7.85 -7.31
CA LYS A 63 -15.13 -8.18 -7.81
C LYS A 63 -16.13 -8.38 -6.67
N THR A 64 -15.64 -8.80 -5.51
CA THR A 64 -16.45 -9.11 -4.33
C THR A 64 -16.12 -8.20 -3.15
N LYS A 65 -16.97 -8.25 -2.12
CA LYS A 65 -16.72 -7.54 -0.86
C LYS A 65 -15.51 -8.13 -0.14
N GLU A 66 -15.35 -9.44 -0.25
CA GLU A 66 -14.28 -10.25 0.31
C GLU A 66 -12.94 -9.84 -0.32
N ASP A 67 -12.87 -9.71 -1.65
CA ASP A 67 -11.68 -9.20 -2.35
C ASP A 67 -11.23 -7.84 -1.80
N TYR A 68 -12.18 -6.93 -1.61
CA TYR A 68 -11.90 -5.61 -1.06
C TYR A 68 -11.42 -5.68 0.39
N ILE A 69 -12.02 -6.54 1.22
CA ILE A 69 -11.60 -6.73 2.62
C ILE A 69 -10.17 -7.25 2.69
N GLU A 70 -9.81 -8.25 1.89
CA GLU A 70 -8.45 -8.80 1.80
C GLU A 70 -7.44 -7.72 1.40
N MET A 71 -7.73 -6.96 0.34
CA MET A 71 -6.89 -5.86 -0.13
C MET A 71 -6.72 -4.79 0.96
N ARG A 72 -7.82 -4.39 1.61
CA ARG A 72 -7.83 -3.40 2.69
C ARG A 72 -6.98 -3.85 3.88
N ASP A 73 -7.07 -5.12 4.26
CA ASP A 73 -6.33 -5.64 5.41
C ASP A 73 -4.84 -5.82 5.08
N ALA A 74 -4.48 -6.17 3.84
CA ALA A 74 -3.11 -6.09 3.35
C ALA A 74 -2.55 -4.66 3.40
N LEU A 75 -3.29 -3.66 2.91
CA LEU A 75 -2.89 -2.24 3.00
C LEU A 75 -2.68 -1.78 4.45
N LYS A 76 -3.56 -2.19 5.37
CA LYS A 76 -3.43 -1.86 6.79
C LYS A 76 -2.18 -2.50 7.41
N ALA A 77 -1.86 -3.74 7.04
CA ALA A 77 -0.63 -4.39 7.49
C ALA A 77 0.60 -3.63 7.01
N TRP A 78 0.63 -3.21 5.74
CA TRP A 78 1.71 -2.38 5.18
C TRP A 78 1.83 -1.02 5.86
N LEU A 79 0.73 -0.32 6.12
CA LEU A 79 0.75 0.96 6.84
C LEU A 79 1.38 0.82 8.24
N ARG A 80 1.03 -0.23 8.98
CA ARG A 80 1.61 -0.52 10.30
C ARG A 80 3.10 -0.83 10.20
N LEU A 81 3.50 -1.64 9.21
CA LEU A 81 4.91 -1.97 8.98
C LEU A 81 5.74 -0.72 8.63
N MET A 82 5.19 0.16 7.78
CA MET A 82 5.82 1.42 7.41
C MET A 82 5.90 2.39 8.60
N GLU A 83 4.89 2.42 9.47
CA GLU A 83 4.95 3.19 10.72
C GLU A 83 6.12 2.74 11.60
N THR A 84 6.27 1.42 11.82
CA THR A 84 7.41 0.86 12.56
C THR A 84 8.74 1.23 11.90
N THR A 85 8.82 1.08 10.58
CA THR A 85 10.03 1.43 9.80
C THR A 85 10.40 2.91 9.95
N GLN A 86 9.42 3.82 9.83
CA GLN A 86 9.61 5.26 10.01
C GLN A 86 10.05 5.61 11.42
N ARG A 87 9.55 4.91 12.44
CA ARG A 87 9.98 5.08 13.84
C ARG A 87 11.45 4.69 14.02
N SER A 88 11.85 3.52 13.52
CA SER A 88 13.24 3.07 13.58
C SER A 88 14.19 3.99 12.83
N LEU A 89 13.79 4.52 11.66
CA LEU A 89 14.57 5.52 10.94
C LEU A 89 14.69 6.83 11.71
N LYS A 90 13.60 7.29 12.33
CA LYS A 90 13.61 8.49 13.18
C LYS A 90 14.59 8.32 14.35
N GLU A 91 14.56 7.18 15.03
CA GLU A 91 15.49 6.88 16.13
C GLU A 91 16.95 6.91 15.66
N MET A 92 17.25 6.38 14.47
CA MET A 92 18.58 6.47 13.88
C MET A 92 19.00 7.90 13.58
N THR A 93 18.11 8.72 13.00
CA THR A 93 18.41 10.13 12.69
C THR A 93 18.71 10.99 13.92
N SER A 94 18.36 10.53 15.12
CA SER A 94 18.65 11.22 16.38
C SER A 94 20.02 10.87 16.98
N ARG A 95 20.76 9.93 16.38
CA ARG A 95 22.07 9.50 16.89
C ARG A 95 23.20 10.42 16.40
N PRO A 96 24.28 10.60 17.19
CA PRO A 96 25.47 11.31 16.74
C PRO A 96 26.12 10.65 15.51
N GLY A 97 26.77 11.44 14.66
CA GLY A 97 27.43 10.99 13.42
C GLY A 97 26.70 11.39 12.14
N ASP A 98 27.20 10.97 10.98
CA ASP A 98 26.50 11.21 9.71
C ASP A 98 25.21 10.39 9.63
N GLN A 99 24.09 11.09 9.46
CA GLN A 99 22.75 10.51 9.34
C GLN A 99 22.10 10.81 7.99
N SER A 100 22.87 11.21 6.99
CA SER A 100 22.39 11.52 5.63
C SER A 100 21.57 10.36 5.02
N GLY A 101 22.07 9.13 5.13
CA GLY A 101 21.38 7.92 4.66
C GLY A 101 20.03 7.68 5.35
N PRO A 102 19.98 7.53 6.69
CA PRO A 102 18.71 7.39 7.42
C PRO A 102 17.73 8.54 7.17
N GLN A 103 18.20 9.78 7.04
CA GLN A 103 17.35 10.94 6.75
C GLN A 103 16.73 10.86 5.34
N MET A 104 17.51 10.49 4.33
CA MET A 104 17.02 10.24 2.97
C MET A 104 15.96 9.13 2.96
N HIS A 105 16.25 8.00 3.61
CA HIS A 105 15.32 6.86 3.71
C HIS A 105 14.03 7.22 4.44
N LYS A 106 14.11 8.04 5.49
CA LYS A 106 12.94 8.54 6.21
C LYS A 106 12.04 9.36 5.29
N HIS A 107 12.60 10.31 4.54
CA HIS A 107 11.83 11.09 3.56
C HIS A 107 11.21 10.22 2.47
N PHE A 108 11.99 9.28 1.92
CA PHE A 108 11.50 8.33 0.93
C PHE A 108 10.31 7.51 1.47
N GLY A 109 10.46 6.91 2.65
CA GLY A 109 9.39 6.11 3.25
C GLY A 109 8.15 6.93 3.65
N ALA A 110 8.30 8.22 3.95
CA ALA A 110 7.13 9.10 4.16
C ALA A 110 6.28 9.23 2.88
N GLY A 111 6.93 9.29 1.71
CA GLY A 111 6.25 9.24 0.41
C GLY A 111 5.48 7.94 0.21
N LEU A 112 6.08 6.80 0.57
CA LEU A 112 5.40 5.50 0.50
C LEU A 112 4.17 5.44 1.41
N VAL A 113 4.27 5.97 2.64
CA VAL A 113 3.14 6.04 3.58
C VAL A 113 2.00 6.89 3.01
N THR A 114 2.30 8.06 2.46
CA THR A 114 1.29 8.94 1.84
C THR A 114 0.53 8.21 0.74
N GLN A 115 1.25 7.54 -0.16
CA GLN A 115 0.64 6.79 -1.26
C GLN A 115 -0.24 5.63 -0.76
N LEU A 116 0.20 4.87 0.26
CA LEU A 116 -0.63 3.84 0.90
C LEU A 116 -1.92 4.42 1.50
N ILE A 117 -1.86 5.61 2.10
CA ILE A 117 -3.02 6.31 2.67
C ILE A 117 -3.99 6.72 1.55
N GLU A 118 -3.48 7.25 0.44
CA GLU A 118 -4.28 7.64 -0.72
C GLU A 118 -5.02 6.45 -1.31
N ILE A 119 -4.31 5.35 -1.59
CA ILE A 119 -4.90 4.09 -2.10
C ILE A 119 -6.01 3.63 -1.14
N ARG A 120 -5.74 3.61 0.17
CA ARG A 120 -6.72 3.20 1.18
C ARG A 120 -7.96 4.11 1.20
N ARG A 121 -7.79 5.42 1.09
CA ARG A 121 -8.90 6.39 1.09
C ARG A 121 -9.76 6.22 -0.15
N ALA A 122 -9.14 6.16 -1.32
CA ALA A 122 -9.83 5.94 -2.59
C ALA A 122 -10.57 4.59 -2.60
N GLY A 123 -9.94 3.52 -2.11
CA GLY A 123 -10.57 2.21 -2.01
C GLY A 123 -11.82 2.21 -1.12
N LYS A 124 -11.81 2.99 -0.02
CA LYS A 124 -13.00 3.16 0.82
C LYS A 124 -14.15 3.83 0.08
N ILE A 125 -13.86 4.89 -0.67
CA ILE A 125 -14.87 5.63 -1.44
C ILE A 125 -15.42 4.72 -2.54
N TRP A 126 -14.53 4.10 -3.32
CA TRP A 126 -14.89 3.17 -4.39
C TRP A 126 -15.78 2.02 -3.89
N SER A 127 -15.38 1.33 -2.82
CA SER A 127 -16.17 0.23 -2.24
C SER A 127 -17.55 0.70 -1.76
N SER A 128 -17.63 1.90 -1.19
CA SER A 128 -18.93 2.47 -0.75
C SER A 128 -19.84 2.75 -1.94
N ASN A 129 -19.30 3.24 -3.06
CA ASN A 129 -20.06 3.49 -4.28
C ASN A 129 -20.55 2.18 -4.92
N GLN A 130 -19.70 1.15 -4.97
CA GLN A 130 -20.10 -0.18 -5.45
C GLN A 130 -21.27 -0.78 -4.64
N ALA A 131 -21.28 -0.56 -3.31
CA ALA A 131 -22.38 -1.00 -2.46
C ALA A 131 -23.69 -0.26 -2.77
N LYS A 132 -23.63 1.06 -3.03
CA LYS A 132 -24.81 1.87 -3.38
C LYS A 132 -25.41 1.43 -4.72
N THR A 133 -24.58 1.27 -5.76
CA THR A 133 -25.04 0.82 -7.08
C THR A 133 -25.72 -0.54 -7.03
N LYS A 134 -25.21 -1.49 -6.21
CA LYS A 134 -25.85 -2.80 -6.04
C LYS A 134 -27.24 -2.71 -5.37
N VAL A 135 -27.45 -1.76 -4.46
CA VAL A 135 -28.75 -1.54 -3.83
C VAL A 135 -29.73 -0.90 -4.80
N GLU A 136 -29.29 0.08 -5.58
CA GLU A 136 -30.14 0.77 -6.57
C GLU A 136 -30.57 -0.14 -7.72
N VAL A 137 -29.72 -1.08 -8.15
CA VAL A 137 -30.06 -2.06 -9.20
C VAL A 137 -30.97 -3.18 -8.67
N ALA A 138 -31.03 -3.38 -7.34
CA ALA A 138 -31.87 -4.39 -6.70
C ALA A 138 -33.22 -3.84 -6.19
N ALA A 139 -33.46 -2.53 -6.32
CA ALA A 139 -34.68 -1.83 -5.93
C ALA A 139 -35.58 -1.58 -7.16
#